data_AF-D1Z136-F1
#
_entry.id   AF-D1Z136-F1
#
_cell.length_a   1.000
_cell.length_b   1.000
_cell.length_c   1.000
_cell.angle_alpha   90.00
_cell.angle_beta   90.00
_cell.angle_gamma   90.00
#
_symmetry.space_group_name_H-M   'P 1'
#
loop_
_entity.id
_entity.type
_entity.pdbx_description
1 polymer ?
#
loop_
_entity_poly.entity_id
_entity_poly.type
_entity_poly.pdbx_seq_one_letter_code
_entity_poly.pdbx_strand_id
1 'polypeptide(L)'
;MLEVYCDSSFNEKGVSFIGCVAVKDGVEIYQSTARVMPDPLRNIECEMASIEFGIAVSGLFPDPRTVIYNDSTEAVKEYQLQKKGEYSVEYAARETPYQSLADRLSKRFPQGLIETYGLCKKPVEPFTPEVLADVARGATVIYLKKSERETTNTKTVYTLIVRTIDGVLSDDKKYEARSGEVKNIKVAREVSADLSDPNFVKGVEGLDLEGSYFLLTDETWGLRQKGGEAYTIIPCGVAHHVICHEVDRSPENLFRRAGDAK
;
A
#
# COMPACT_ATOMS: atom_id res chain seq x y z
N MET A 1 -2.67 0.29 -35.28
CA MET A 1 -3.92 0.92 -34.81
C MET A 1 -3.83 0.96 -33.32
N LEU A 2 -4.02 2.14 -32.75
CA LEU A 2 -4.02 2.35 -31.32
C LEU A 2 -5.47 2.55 -30.86
N GLU A 3 -5.86 1.79 -29.85
CA GLU A 3 -7.13 1.92 -29.16
C GLU A 3 -6.85 2.29 -27.71
N VAL A 4 -7.41 3.40 -27.24
CA VAL A 4 -7.24 3.86 -25.86
C VAL A 4 -8.59 3.85 -25.17
N TYR A 5 -8.75 2.98 -24.18
CA TYR A 5 -9.98 2.86 -23.39
C TYR A 5 -9.80 3.64 -22.10
N CYS A 6 -10.69 4.59 -21.83
CA CYS A 6 -10.65 5.42 -20.64
C CYS A 6 -12.02 5.42 -19.94
N ASP A 7 -11.98 5.39 -18.62
CA ASP A 7 -13.17 5.52 -17.77
C ASP A 7 -12.81 6.33 -16.52
N SER A 8 -13.81 6.89 -15.88
CA SER A 8 -13.66 7.71 -14.70
C SER A 8 -14.58 7.25 -13.57
N SER A 9 -14.18 7.51 -12.34
CA SER A 9 -15.01 7.25 -11.16
C SER A 9 -15.12 8.52 -10.35
N PHE A 10 -16.24 9.21 -10.51
CA PHE A 10 -16.58 10.40 -9.74
C PHE A 10 -16.92 10.05 -8.28
N ASN A 11 -16.36 10.81 -7.34
CA ASN A 11 -16.63 10.67 -5.92
C ASN A 11 -16.98 12.03 -5.30
N GLU A 12 -18.26 12.25 -4.99
CA GLU A 12 -18.76 13.50 -4.41
C GLU A 12 -18.10 13.89 -3.08
N LYS A 13 -17.62 12.91 -2.32
CA LYS A 13 -17.08 13.09 -0.95
C LYS A 13 -15.58 12.85 -0.88
N GLY A 14 -14.90 12.72 -2.01
CA GLY A 14 -13.50 12.33 -2.03
C GLY A 14 -12.84 12.55 -3.37
N VAL A 15 -11.71 11.87 -3.52
CA VAL A 15 -10.88 11.93 -4.71
C VAL A 15 -11.50 11.11 -5.84
N SER A 16 -11.51 11.68 -7.04
CA SER A 16 -11.97 11.01 -8.27
C SER A 16 -10.77 10.54 -9.09
N PHE A 17 -10.95 9.47 -9.87
CA PHE A 17 -9.87 8.82 -10.59
C PHE A 17 -10.26 8.44 -12.01
N ILE A 18 -9.24 8.33 -12.85
CA ILE A 18 -9.31 7.90 -14.25
C ILE A 18 -8.58 6.58 -14.37
N GLY A 19 -9.23 5.58 -14.94
CA GLY A 19 -8.57 4.37 -15.42
C GLY A 19 -8.33 4.45 -16.92
N CYS A 20 -7.18 3.97 -17.38
CA CYS A 20 -6.82 4.00 -18.79
C CYS A 20 -6.12 2.70 -19.19
N VAL A 21 -6.47 2.19 -20.36
CA VAL A 21 -5.85 1.03 -21.01
C VAL A 21 -5.53 1.40 -22.46
N ALA A 22 -4.33 1.10 -22.95
CA ALA A 22 -4.02 1.25 -24.36
C ALA A 22 -3.66 -0.10 -25.00
N VAL A 23 -4.25 -0.35 -26.15
CA VAL A 23 -4.08 -1.55 -26.97
C VAL A 23 -3.55 -1.14 -28.33
N LYS A 24 -2.43 -1.71 -28.75
CA LYS A 24 -1.83 -1.46 -30.07
C LYS A 24 -1.77 -2.76 -30.86
N ASP A 25 -2.43 -2.75 -32.02
CA ASP A 25 -2.52 -3.91 -32.92
C ASP A 25 -2.97 -5.21 -32.20
N GLY A 26 -3.95 -5.07 -31.31
CA GLY A 26 -4.52 -6.16 -30.50
C GLY A 26 -3.70 -6.56 -29.26
N VAL A 27 -2.57 -5.90 -29.00
CA VAL A 27 -1.72 -6.15 -27.83
C VAL A 27 -1.92 -5.05 -26.80
N GLU A 28 -2.22 -5.41 -25.56
CA GLU A 28 -2.24 -4.44 -24.46
C GLU A 28 -0.81 -3.96 -24.17
N ILE A 29 -0.58 -2.65 -24.27
CA ILE A 29 0.74 -2.03 -24.11
C ILE A 29 0.83 -1.09 -22.91
N TYR A 30 -0.32 -0.72 -22.32
CA TYR A 30 -0.36 0.24 -21.22
C TYR A 30 -1.61 0.07 -20.36
N GLN A 31 -1.44 0.19 -19.05
CA GLN A 31 -2.50 0.34 -18.06
C GLN A 31 -2.09 1.39 -17.04
N SER A 32 -3.01 2.26 -16.63
CA SER A 32 -2.74 3.23 -15.56
C SER A 32 -3.99 3.70 -14.84
N THR A 33 -3.78 4.22 -13.64
CA THR A 33 -4.75 5.06 -12.95
C THR A 33 -4.16 6.43 -12.64
N ALA A 34 -4.93 7.50 -12.83
CA ALA A 34 -4.55 8.86 -12.50
C ALA A 34 -5.63 9.53 -11.62
N ARG A 35 -5.22 10.37 -10.66
CA ARG A 35 -6.16 11.23 -9.93
C ARG A 35 -6.63 12.35 -10.86
N VAL A 36 -7.92 12.67 -10.84
CA VAL A 36 -8.45 13.85 -11.50
C VAL A 36 -8.07 15.09 -10.69
N MET A 37 -7.36 16.03 -11.32
CA MET A 37 -6.92 17.29 -10.71
C MET A 37 -7.22 18.47 -11.65
N PRO A 38 -7.88 19.55 -11.19
CA PRO A 38 -8.47 19.71 -9.85
C PRO A 38 -9.62 18.72 -9.60
N ASP A 39 -10.05 18.56 -8.34
CA ASP A 39 -11.17 17.67 -8.00
C ASP A 39 -12.45 18.13 -8.73
N PRO A 40 -13.11 17.25 -9.50
CA PRO A 40 -14.27 17.62 -10.31
C PRO A 40 -15.47 17.93 -9.42
N LEU A 41 -16.34 18.85 -9.84
CA LEU A 41 -17.59 19.16 -9.15
C LEU A 41 -18.75 18.29 -9.64
N ARG A 42 -18.63 17.73 -10.85
CA ARG A 42 -19.68 16.95 -11.52
C ARG A 42 -19.09 15.74 -12.24
N ASN A 43 -19.90 14.69 -12.40
CA ASN A 43 -19.49 13.47 -13.11
C ASN A 43 -18.97 13.77 -14.52
N ILE A 44 -19.68 14.62 -15.29
CA ILE A 44 -19.30 14.96 -16.67
C ILE A 44 -17.90 15.57 -16.78
N GLU A 45 -17.45 16.33 -15.78
CA GLU A 45 -16.09 16.89 -15.75
C GLU A 45 -15.04 15.79 -15.56
N CYS A 46 -15.38 14.77 -14.76
CA CYS A 46 -14.56 13.58 -14.54
C CYS A 46 -14.46 12.74 -15.82
N GLU A 47 -15.58 12.56 -16.53
CA GLU A 47 -15.59 11.83 -17.81
C GLU A 47 -14.78 12.56 -18.88
N MET A 48 -14.97 13.88 -19.02
CA MET A 48 -14.20 14.69 -19.96
C MET A 48 -12.70 14.67 -19.63
N ALA A 49 -12.33 14.70 -18.35
CA ALA A 49 -10.93 14.55 -17.93
C ALA A 49 -10.34 13.19 -18.32
N SER A 50 -11.15 12.11 -18.31
CA SER A 50 -10.68 10.79 -18.75
C SER A 50 -10.39 10.73 -20.25
N ILE A 51 -11.20 11.41 -21.07
CA ILE A 51 -10.98 11.53 -22.52
C ILE A 51 -9.68 12.29 -22.80
N GLU A 52 -9.49 13.45 -22.15
CA GLU A 52 -8.27 14.25 -22.30
C GLU A 52 -7.02 13.48 -21.84
N PHE A 53 -7.15 12.66 -20.79
CA PHE A 53 -6.08 11.78 -20.34
C PHE A 53 -5.78 10.68 -21.38
N GLY A 54 -6.81 10.08 -21.99
CA GLY A 54 -6.65 9.15 -23.10
C GLY A 54 -5.92 9.76 -24.29
N ILE A 55 -6.18 11.04 -24.59
CA ILE A 55 -5.45 11.82 -25.61
C ILE A 55 -3.98 12.00 -25.22
N ALA A 56 -3.70 12.34 -23.97
CA ALA A 56 -2.31 12.46 -23.52
C ALA A 56 -1.55 11.13 -23.61
N VAL A 57 -2.21 10.02 -23.27
CA VAL A 57 -1.64 8.66 -23.39
C VAL A 57 -1.39 8.28 -24.84
N SER A 58 -2.28 8.65 -25.78
CA SER A 58 -2.05 8.36 -27.20
C SER A 58 -0.79 9.05 -27.75
N GLY A 59 -0.46 10.23 -27.22
CA GLY A 59 0.79 10.93 -27.53
C GLY A 59 2.08 10.16 -27.13
N LEU A 60 1.99 9.23 -26.18
CA LEU A 60 3.12 8.35 -25.80
C LEU A 60 3.34 7.22 -26.81
N PHE A 61 2.30 6.86 -27.57
CA PHE A 61 2.29 5.73 -28.49
C PHE A 61 1.78 6.12 -29.89
N PRO A 62 2.38 7.12 -30.55
CA PRO A 62 1.81 7.74 -31.74
C PRO A 62 1.46 6.70 -32.82
N ASP A 63 0.21 6.76 -33.27
CA ASP A 63 -0.33 5.94 -34.36
C ASP A 63 -1.33 6.79 -35.17
N PRO A 64 -1.23 6.84 -36.51
CA PRO A 64 -2.15 7.63 -37.34
C PRO A 64 -3.59 7.12 -37.30
N ARG A 65 -3.82 5.89 -36.82
CA ARG A 65 -5.14 5.31 -36.59
C ARG A 65 -5.33 5.11 -35.09
N THR A 66 -5.55 6.23 -34.40
CA THR A 66 -5.86 6.27 -32.97
C THR A 66 -7.36 6.47 -32.77
N VAL A 67 -7.97 5.63 -31.93
CA VAL A 67 -9.34 5.81 -31.43
C VAL A 67 -9.32 5.78 -29.91
N ILE A 68 -10.03 6.72 -29.30
CA ILE A 68 -10.18 6.86 -27.86
C ILE A 68 -11.62 6.49 -27.52
N TYR A 69 -11.78 5.56 -26.59
CA TYR A 69 -13.06 5.01 -26.18
C TYR A 69 -13.41 5.45 -24.76
N ASN A 70 -14.67 5.81 -24.57
CA ASN A 70 -15.27 6.11 -23.27
C ASN A 70 -16.72 5.61 -23.24
N ASP A 71 -17.25 5.23 -22.08
CA ASP A 71 -18.61 4.69 -21.93
C ASP A 71 -19.66 5.76 -21.56
N SER A 72 -19.26 7.03 -21.39
CA SER A 72 -20.19 8.14 -21.25
C SER A 72 -20.56 8.72 -22.62
N THR A 73 -21.76 8.36 -23.10
CA THR A 73 -22.33 8.94 -24.33
C THR A 73 -22.44 10.46 -24.27
N GLU A 74 -22.67 11.03 -23.09
CA GLU A 74 -22.70 12.47 -22.85
C GLU A 74 -21.33 13.11 -23.08
N ALA A 75 -20.27 12.54 -22.49
CA ALA A 75 -18.90 13.05 -22.62
C ALA A 75 -18.37 12.93 -24.05
N VAL A 76 -18.61 11.78 -24.71
CA VAL A 76 -18.24 11.58 -26.13
C VAL A 76 -18.91 12.64 -27.01
N LYS A 77 -20.22 12.88 -26.81
CA LYS A 77 -20.96 13.89 -27.56
C LYS A 77 -20.44 15.30 -27.27
N GLU A 78 -20.19 15.64 -26.02
CA GLU A 78 -19.67 16.94 -25.62
C GLU A 78 -18.30 17.21 -26.24
N TYR A 79 -17.39 16.25 -26.18
CA TYR A 79 -16.07 16.33 -26.82
C TYR A 79 -16.18 16.57 -28.33
N GLN A 80 -17.00 15.78 -29.02
CA GLN A 80 -17.22 15.90 -30.47
C GLN A 80 -17.79 17.27 -30.85
N LEU A 81 -18.68 17.84 -30.03
CA LEU A 81 -19.26 19.18 -30.24
C LEU A 81 -18.23 20.31 -30.03
N GLN A 82 -17.30 20.15 -29.10
CA GLN A 82 -16.24 21.13 -28.84
C GLN A 82 -15.19 21.22 -29.97
N LYS A 83 -15.30 20.39 -31.01
CA LYS A 83 -14.42 20.39 -32.21
C LYS A 83 -12.92 20.31 -31.89
N LYS A 84 -12.52 19.59 -30.83
CA LYS A 84 -11.11 19.25 -30.53
C LYS A 84 -10.56 18.17 -31.49
N GLY A 85 -10.82 18.31 -32.79
CA GLY A 85 -10.76 17.27 -33.84
C GLY A 85 -9.39 16.68 -34.20
N GLU A 86 -8.48 16.52 -33.24
CA GLU A 86 -7.19 15.87 -33.42
C GLU A 86 -7.27 14.33 -33.27
N TYR A 87 -8.20 13.83 -32.45
CA TYR A 87 -8.37 12.40 -32.17
C TYR A 87 -9.81 11.91 -32.37
N SER A 88 -9.98 10.68 -32.88
CA SER A 88 -11.29 10.02 -32.93
C SER A 88 -11.69 9.61 -31.52
N VAL A 89 -12.81 10.13 -31.02
CA VAL A 89 -13.38 9.76 -29.72
C VAL A 89 -14.72 9.09 -29.96
N GLU A 90 -14.88 7.87 -29.46
CA GLU A 90 -16.01 6.99 -29.74
C GLU A 90 -16.59 6.39 -28.45
N TYR A 91 -17.86 6.06 -28.50
CA TYR A 91 -18.52 5.35 -27.41
C TYR A 91 -18.13 3.87 -27.43
N ALA A 92 -17.71 3.32 -26.29
CA ALA A 92 -17.58 1.89 -26.07
C ALA A 92 -18.50 1.44 -24.93
N ALA A 93 -19.22 0.35 -25.15
CA ALA A 93 -20.05 -0.22 -24.10
C ALA A 93 -19.18 -0.73 -22.94
N ARG A 94 -19.67 -0.52 -21.71
CA ARG A 94 -18.96 -0.88 -20.46
C ARG A 94 -18.64 -2.36 -20.37
N GLU A 95 -19.44 -3.20 -21.02
CA GLU A 95 -19.27 -4.66 -21.04
C GLU A 95 -18.12 -5.14 -21.93
N THR A 96 -17.51 -4.25 -22.73
CA THR A 96 -16.33 -4.62 -23.52
C THR A 96 -15.13 -4.87 -22.60
N PRO A 97 -14.25 -5.86 -22.90
CA PRO A 97 -13.20 -6.29 -21.97
C PRO A 97 -12.27 -5.15 -21.50
N TYR A 98 -11.85 -4.28 -22.42
CA TYR A 98 -10.93 -3.19 -22.13
C TYR A 98 -11.61 -1.99 -21.45
N GLN A 99 -12.88 -1.69 -21.79
CA GLN A 99 -13.64 -0.67 -21.09
C GLN A 99 -13.94 -1.10 -19.64
N SER A 100 -14.31 -2.36 -19.43
CA SER A 100 -14.50 -2.93 -18.08
C SER A 100 -13.20 -2.92 -17.26
N LEU A 101 -12.04 -3.07 -17.91
CA LEU A 101 -10.76 -2.93 -17.24
C LEU A 101 -10.46 -1.48 -16.86
N ALA A 102 -10.71 -0.51 -17.75
CA ALA A 102 -10.60 0.91 -17.45
C ALA A 102 -11.50 1.31 -16.25
N ASP A 103 -12.75 0.83 -16.20
CA ASP A 103 -13.68 1.03 -15.08
C ASP A 103 -13.13 0.48 -13.75
N ARG A 104 -12.54 -0.71 -13.78
CA ARG A 104 -11.93 -1.28 -12.58
C ARG A 104 -10.73 -0.46 -12.12
N LEU A 105 -9.92 0.04 -13.06
CA LEU A 105 -8.77 0.88 -12.75
C LEU A 105 -9.19 2.25 -12.19
N SER A 106 -10.30 2.83 -12.66
CA SER A 106 -10.83 4.09 -12.14
C SER A 106 -11.39 3.95 -10.71
N LYS A 107 -11.99 2.80 -10.39
CA LYS A 107 -12.59 2.57 -9.05
C LYS A 107 -11.61 2.06 -7.99
N ARG A 108 -10.51 1.43 -8.38
CA ARG A 108 -9.63 0.67 -7.46
C ARG A 108 -8.35 1.40 -7.05
N PHE A 109 -8.22 2.71 -7.31
CA PHE A 109 -7.04 3.46 -6.89
C PHE A 109 -7.39 4.70 -6.07
N PRO A 110 -6.56 5.08 -5.08
CA PRO A 110 -5.26 4.53 -4.74
C PRO A 110 -5.37 3.48 -3.65
N GLN A 111 -4.99 2.25 -3.95
CA GLN A 111 -4.42 1.42 -2.91
C GLN A 111 -3.00 1.93 -2.64
N GLY A 112 -2.94 3.00 -1.83
CA GLY A 112 -1.80 3.26 -0.94
C GLY A 112 -0.54 3.92 -1.50
N LEU A 113 -0.60 5.20 -1.90
CA LEU A 113 0.46 6.15 -1.48
C LEU A 113 0.05 6.90 -0.20
N ILE A 114 -1.26 6.91 0.12
CA ILE A 114 -1.80 7.46 1.37
C ILE A 114 -1.59 6.52 2.56
N GLU A 115 -1.35 5.23 2.30
CA GLU A 115 -1.32 4.21 3.35
C GLU A 115 -0.10 4.32 4.27
N THR A 116 0.96 5.03 3.91
CA THR A 116 2.12 5.21 4.80
C THR A 116 2.04 6.47 5.68
N TYR A 117 1.06 7.36 5.47
CA TYR A 117 0.93 8.55 6.32
C TYR A 117 0.70 8.14 7.77
N GLY A 118 1.59 8.57 8.66
CA GLY A 118 1.56 8.25 10.09
C GLY A 118 2.55 7.17 10.53
N LEU A 119 3.19 6.44 9.60
CA LEU A 119 4.33 5.58 9.91
C LEU A 119 5.64 6.35 9.66
N CYS A 120 6.57 6.35 10.60
CA CYS A 120 7.90 6.87 10.35
C CYS A 120 8.81 5.81 9.72
N LYS A 121 9.88 6.29 9.12
CA LYS A 121 11.00 5.46 8.65
C LYS A 121 12.14 5.55 9.65
N LYS A 122 12.81 4.44 9.84
CA LYS A 122 14.03 4.34 10.65
C LYS A 122 15.09 3.54 9.89
N PRO A 123 16.39 3.83 10.09
CA PRO A 123 17.45 2.93 9.67
C PRO A 123 17.24 1.54 10.25
N VAL A 124 17.55 0.51 9.47
CA VAL A 124 17.52 -0.88 9.92
C VAL A 124 18.90 -1.28 10.41
N GLU A 125 19.00 -1.67 11.67
CA GLU A 125 20.24 -2.07 12.33
C GLU A 125 20.41 -3.59 12.31
N PRO A 126 21.63 -4.11 12.06
CA PRO A 126 21.91 -5.53 12.18
C PRO A 126 21.98 -5.96 13.65
N PHE A 127 22.04 -7.28 13.89
CA PHE A 127 22.28 -7.83 15.24
C PHE A 127 23.75 -7.67 15.65
N THR A 128 24.17 -6.45 15.96
CA THR A 128 25.51 -6.15 16.47
C THR A 128 25.69 -6.67 17.89
N PRO A 129 26.93 -6.83 18.39
CA PRO A 129 27.17 -7.20 19.77
C PRO A 129 26.48 -6.29 20.79
N GLU A 130 26.40 -5.00 20.51
CA GLU A 130 25.74 -4.00 21.37
C GLU A 130 24.24 -4.25 21.45
N VAL A 131 23.58 -4.45 20.30
CA VAL A 131 22.14 -4.78 20.22
C VAL A 131 21.87 -6.10 20.95
N LEU A 132 22.68 -7.13 20.72
CA LEU A 132 22.51 -8.43 21.36
C LEU A 132 22.69 -8.34 22.88
N ALA A 133 23.69 -7.61 23.35
CA ALA A 133 23.91 -7.38 24.77
C ALA A 133 22.77 -6.58 25.42
N ASP A 134 22.17 -5.65 24.67
CA ASP A 134 21.03 -4.86 25.16
C ASP A 134 19.76 -5.70 25.28
N VAL A 135 19.46 -6.52 24.27
CA VAL A 135 18.40 -7.54 24.35
C VAL A 135 18.66 -8.52 25.49
N ALA A 136 19.90 -8.95 25.70
CA ALA A 136 20.29 -9.85 26.81
C ALA A 136 20.09 -9.22 28.20
N ARG A 137 20.20 -7.88 28.30
CA ARG A 137 19.89 -7.12 29.53
C ARG A 137 18.40 -6.89 29.75
N GLY A 138 17.54 -7.29 28.81
CA GLY A 138 16.09 -7.25 28.97
C GLY A 138 15.38 -6.19 28.12
N ALA A 139 16.03 -5.60 27.11
CA ALA A 139 15.36 -4.68 26.20
C ALA A 139 14.12 -5.34 25.54
N THR A 140 13.04 -4.57 25.45
CA THR A 140 11.78 -5.03 24.82
C THR A 140 11.97 -5.21 23.32
N VAL A 141 11.57 -6.36 22.80
CA VAL A 141 11.51 -6.64 21.37
C VAL A 141 10.06 -6.88 20.96
N ILE A 142 9.63 -6.16 19.92
CA ILE A 142 8.29 -6.20 19.38
C ILE A 142 8.37 -6.73 17.94
N TYR A 143 7.52 -7.68 17.58
CA TYR A 143 7.42 -8.20 16.21
C TYR A 143 6.04 -8.76 15.90
N LEU A 144 5.76 -8.95 14.62
CA LEU A 144 4.54 -9.61 14.16
C LEU A 144 4.85 -11.04 13.73
N LYS A 145 3.99 -11.96 14.16
CA LYS A 145 4.02 -13.37 13.77
C LYS A 145 2.73 -13.72 13.03
N LYS A 146 2.83 -14.28 11.83
CA LYS A 146 1.67 -14.75 11.09
C LYS A 146 0.99 -15.92 11.79
N SER A 147 -0.33 -15.86 11.94
CA SER A 147 -1.15 -16.97 12.44
C SER A 147 -1.50 -17.91 11.29
N GLU A 148 -0.81 -19.03 11.19
CA GLU A 148 -1.08 -20.06 10.16
C GLU A 148 -2.48 -20.68 10.30
N ARG A 149 -3.04 -20.70 11.51
CA ARG A 149 -4.37 -21.30 11.76
C ARG A 149 -5.52 -20.41 11.30
N GLU A 150 -5.35 -19.09 11.37
CA GLU A 150 -6.42 -18.13 11.10
C GLU A 150 -6.28 -17.42 9.74
N THR A 151 -5.11 -17.58 9.10
CA THR A 151 -4.87 -17.09 7.75
C THR A 151 -5.60 -17.96 6.72
N THR A 152 -6.25 -17.31 5.76
CA THR A 152 -6.95 -17.94 4.63
C THR A 152 -6.46 -17.34 3.31
N ASN A 153 -6.98 -17.85 2.19
CA ASN A 153 -6.68 -17.28 0.85
C ASN A 153 -7.18 -15.83 0.68
N THR A 154 -8.14 -15.39 1.48
CA THR A 154 -8.75 -14.06 1.39
C THR A 154 -8.30 -13.11 2.49
N LYS A 155 -7.57 -13.59 3.50
CA LYS A 155 -7.19 -12.82 4.69
C LYS A 155 -5.90 -13.37 5.32
N THR A 156 -4.99 -12.50 5.70
CA THR A 156 -3.81 -12.81 6.52
C THR A 156 -4.00 -12.26 7.92
N VAL A 157 -3.69 -13.07 8.94
CA VAL A 157 -3.78 -12.67 10.35
C VAL A 157 -2.39 -12.65 10.96
N TYR A 158 -2.06 -11.57 11.65
CA TYR A 158 -0.82 -11.41 12.39
C TYR A 158 -1.12 -11.25 13.88
N THR A 159 -0.31 -11.88 14.70
CA THR A 159 -0.26 -11.68 16.15
C THR A 159 0.89 -10.73 16.47
N LEU A 160 0.62 -9.70 17.26
CA LEU A 160 1.65 -8.85 17.85
C LEU A 160 2.28 -9.57 19.03
N ILE A 161 3.60 -9.77 18.95
CA ILE A 161 4.38 -10.35 20.03
C ILE A 161 5.22 -9.25 20.66
N VAL A 162 5.07 -9.09 21.96
CA VAL A 162 5.88 -8.21 22.81
C VAL A 162 6.61 -9.10 23.80
N ARG A 163 7.94 -9.05 23.83
CA ARG A 163 8.71 -9.93 24.71
C ARG A 163 10.07 -9.37 25.10
N THR A 164 10.64 -9.92 26.16
CA THR A 164 12.04 -9.75 26.55
C THR A 164 12.79 -11.08 26.37
N ILE A 165 14.07 -11.10 26.76
CA ILE A 165 14.86 -12.33 26.85
C ILE A 165 14.26 -13.33 27.85
N ASP A 166 13.62 -12.84 28.91
CA ASP A 166 13.12 -13.67 30.02
C ASP A 166 11.73 -14.26 29.74
N GLY A 167 10.96 -13.70 28.80
CA GLY A 167 9.65 -14.24 28.45
C GLY A 167 8.80 -13.35 27.54
N VAL A 168 7.63 -13.86 27.16
CA VAL A 168 6.62 -13.13 26.40
C VAL A 168 5.78 -12.28 27.36
N LEU A 169 5.68 -10.99 27.07
CA LEU A 169 4.85 -10.03 27.82
C LEU A 169 3.42 -9.96 27.25
N SER A 170 3.26 -10.09 25.93
CA SER A 170 1.95 -10.16 25.26
C SER A 170 2.06 -10.90 23.91
N ASP A 171 1.06 -11.72 23.62
CA ASP A 171 0.83 -12.42 22.34
C ASP A 171 -0.67 -12.58 22.01
N ASP A 172 -1.53 -11.76 22.63
CA ASP A 172 -3.00 -11.87 22.55
C ASP A 172 -3.61 -11.02 21.42
N LYS A 173 -2.91 -9.95 21.01
CA LYS A 173 -3.42 -8.98 20.05
C LYS A 173 -3.22 -9.44 18.62
N LYS A 174 -4.30 -9.38 17.84
CA LYS A 174 -4.35 -9.84 16.45
C LYS A 174 -4.81 -8.75 15.51
N TYR A 175 -4.21 -8.73 14.33
CA TYR A 175 -4.45 -7.78 13.26
C TYR A 175 -4.70 -8.53 11.96
N GLU A 176 -5.61 -8.02 11.13
CA GLU A 176 -6.01 -8.70 9.89
C GLU A 176 -5.82 -7.82 8.66
N ALA A 177 -5.35 -8.43 7.58
CA ALA A 177 -5.32 -7.81 6.26
C ALA A 177 -6.01 -8.70 5.22
N ARG A 178 -6.95 -8.14 4.48
CA ARG A 178 -7.74 -8.80 3.43
C ARG A 178 -7.02 -8.77 2.08
N SER A 179 -7.44 -9.65 1.19
CA SER A 179 -6.97 -9.68 -0.20
C SER A 179 -7.28 -8.35 -0.90
N GLY A 180 -6.26 -7.76 -1.52
CA GLY A 180 -6.34 -6.43 -2.09
C GLY A 180 -5.90 -5.30 -1.15
N GLU A 181 -5.47 -5.54 0.08
CA GLU A 181 -4.83 -4.48 0.90
C GLU A 181 -3.30 -4.56 0.78
N VAL A 182 -2.57 -3.45 0.95
CA VAL A 182 -1.11 -3.49 1.16
C VAL A 182 -0.86 -3.99 2.59
N LYS A 183 -0.94 -5.32 2.75
CA LYS A 183 -1.08 -6.02 4.04
C LYS A 183 -0.18 -5.46 5.14
N ASN A 184 1.11 -5.32 4.85
CA ASN A 184 2.10 -4.90 5.84
C ASN A 184 1.88 -3.46 6.30
N ILE A 185 1.53 -2.56 5.38
CA ILE A 185 1.31 -1.15 5.71
C ILE A 185 0.03 -0.95 6.52
N LYS A 186 -1.06 -1.62 6.15
CA LYS A 186 -2.30 -1.60 6.92
C LYS A 186 -2.06 -2.07 8.36
N VAL A 187 -1.48 -3.27 8.51
CA VAL A 187 -1.26 -3.88 9.82
C VAL A 187 -0.31 -3.03 10.65
N ALA A 188 0.76 -2.50 10.06
CA ALA A 188 1.68 -1.60 10.75
C ALA A 188 0.97 -0.35 11.31
N ARG A 189 -0.02 0.19 10.59
CA ARG A 189 -0.81 1.34 11.06
C ARG A 189 -1.75 1.00 12.19
N GLU A 190 -2.46 -0.11 12.10
CA GLU A 190 -3.35 -0.55 13.18
C GLU A 190 -2.55 -0.80 14.46
N VAL A 191 -1.40 -1.49 14.34
CA VAL A 191 -0.48 -1.71 15.46
C VAL A 191 0.06 -0.39 16.00
N SER A 192 0.51 0.52 15.13
CA SER A 192 1.02 1.82 15.57
C SER A 192 -0.06 2.68 16.25
N ALA A 193 -1.32 2.57 15.84
CA ALA A 193 -2.42 3.26 16.49
C ALA A 193 -2.66 2.71 17.90
N ASP A 194 -2.68 1.38 18.04
CA ASP A 194 -2.82 0.72 19.35
C ASP A 194 -1.64 1.04 20.28
N LEU A 195 -0.41 0.97 19.78
CA LEU A 195 0.79 1.35 20.56
C LEU A 195 0.84 2.84 20.90
N SER A 196 0.06 3.68 20.23
CA SER A 196 -0.11 5.09 20.59
C SER A 196 -1.17 5.31 21.68
N ASP A 197 -2.02 4.32 21.98
CA ASP A 197 -3.03 4.40 23.03
C ASP A 197 -2.40 4.06 24.40
N PRO A 198 -2.34 5.01 25.35
CA PRO A 198 -1.79 4.75 26.68
C PRO A 198 -2.51 3.62 27.43
N ASN A 199 -3.80 3.37 27.15
CA ASN A 199 -4.53 2.28 27.80
C ASN A 199 -4.10 0.91 27.29
N PHE A 200 -3.79 0.82 26.00
CA PHE A 200 -3.23 -0.39 25.41
C PHE A 200 -1.87 -0.69 26.04
N VAL A 201 -0.98 0.31 26.07
CA VAL A 201 0.39 0.16 26.62
C VAL A 201 0.35 -0.23 28.09
N LYS A 202 -0.49 0.43 28.91
CA LYS A 202 -0.68 0.08 30.33
C LYS A 202 -1.28 -1.31 30.54
N GLY A 203 -1.99 -1.85 29.54
CA GLY A 203 -2.57 -3.18 29.59
C GLY A 203 -1.54 -4.30 29.41
N VAL A 204 -0.35 -3.99 28.91
CA VAL A 204 0.76 -4.95 28.76
C VAL A 204 1.78 -4.71 29.87
N GLU A 205 1.74 -5.55 30.90
CA GLU A 205 2.64 -5.42 32.05
C GLU A 205 4.11 -5.53 31.62
N GLY A 206 4.94 -4.56 32.05
CA GLY A 206 6.37 -4.52 31.73
C GLY A 206 6.70 -4.00 30.32
N LEU A 207 5.73 -3.53 29.54
CA LEU A 207 5.99 -2.90 28.24
C LEU A 207 6.57 -1.50 28.43
N ASP A 208 7.85 -1.35 28.09
CA ASP A 208 8.48 -0.06 27.80
C ASP A 208 8.73 0.06 26.30
N LEU A 209 8.16 1.10 25.68
CA LEU A 209 8.33 1.39 24.27
C LEU A 209 9.58 2.23 24.01
N GLU A 210 10.06 3.00 25.00
CA GLU A 210 11.24 3.84 24.84
C GLU A 210 12.50 2.98 24.81
N GLY A 211 13.34 3.17 23.80
CA GLY A 211 14.51 2.34 23.53
C GLY A 211 14.20 0.92 23.03
N SER A 212 12.92 0.57 22.81
CA SER A 212 12.54 -0.76 22.35
C SER A 212 12.99 -1.06 20.91
N TYR A 213 13.00 -2.34 20.56
CA TYR A 213 13.37 -2.85 19.25
C TYR A 213 12.15 -3.36 18.49
N PHE A 214 11.87 -2.80 17.32
CA PHE A 214 11.01 -3.44 16.33
C PHE A 214 11.83 -4.42 15.49
N LEU A 215 11.56 -5.72 15.61
CA LEU A 215 12.21 -6.76 14.79
C LEU A 215 11.43 -6.99 13.49
N LEU A 216 12.11 -6.74 12.36
CA LEU A 216 11.61 -7.16 11.05
C LEU A 216 11.80 -8.67 10.88
N THR A 217 10.69 -9.37 10.69
CA THR A 217 10.63 -10.80 10.39
C THR A 217 10.39 -11.00 8.89
N ASP A 218 10.42 -12.25 8.42
CA ASP A 218 10.03 -12.55 7.03
C ASP A 218 8.60 -12.09 6.71
N GLU A 219 7.71 -12.14 7.71
CA GLU A 219 6.32 -11.74 7.59
C GLU A 219 6.13 -10.22 7.44
N THR A 220 7.04 -9.43 8.02
CA THR A 220 7.01 -7.96 7.96
C THR A 220 8.03 -7.38 6.98
N TRP A 221 8.71 -8.23 6.20
CA TRP A 221 9.77 -7.80 5.29
C TRP A 221 9.33 -6.74 4.27
N GLY A 222 8.06 -6.74 3.86
CA GLY A 222 7.51 -5.73 2.97
C GLY A 222 7.45 -4.31 3.55
N LEU A 223 7.77 -4.10 4.83
CA LEU A 223 7.97 -2.78 5.43
C LEU A 223 9.36 -2.20 5.11
N ARG A 224 10.33 -3.05 4.77
CA ARG A 224 11.69 -2.62 4.40
C ARG A 224 11.65 -1.90 3.05
N GLN A 225 12.32 -0.75 3.01
CA GLN A 225 12.47 0.09 1.83
C GLN A 225 13.86 -0.11 1.21
N LYS A 226 14.01 0.32 -0.04
CA LYS A 226 15.34 0.47 -0.65
C LYS A 226 16.13 1.53 0.13
N GLY A 227 17.42 1.31 0.34
CA GLY A 227 18.29 2.25 1.06
C GLY A 227 18.54 1.93 2.53
N GLY A 228 18.14 0.75 3.02
CA GLY A 228 18.47 0.29 4.37
C GLY A 228 17.55 0.83 5.47
N GLU A 229 16.41 1.39 5.10
CA GLU A 229 15.37 1.87 6.03
C GLU A 229 14.15 0.94 6.03
N ALA A 230 13.31 1.05 7.04
CA ALA A 230 12.00 0.42 7.06
C ALA A 230 10.97 1.31 7.73
N TYR A 231 9.71 1.14 7.33
CA TYR A 231 8.59 1.63 8.12
C TYR A 231 8.49 0.82 9.41
N THR A 232 8.26 1.49 10.52
CA THR A 232 8.14 0.90 11.85
C THR A 232 6.68 0.84 12.30
N ILE A 233 6.35 -0.17 13.09
CA ILE A 233 5.05 -0.31 13.77
C ILE A 233 4.98 0.51 15.07
N ILE A 234 6.12 0.98 15.57
CA ILE A 234 6.20 1.76 16.81
C ILE A 234 5.92 3.23 16.49
N PRO A 235 5.12 3.96 17.29
CA PRO A 235 4.73 5.33 16.98
C PRO A 235 5.92 6.28 16.79
N CYS A 236 5.78 7.23 15.86
CA CYS A 236 6.86 8.14 15.46
C CYS A 236 7.47 8.97 16.59
N GLY A 237 6.66 9.31 17.60
CA GLY A 237 7.07 10.12 18.75
C GLY A 237 7.87 9.35 19.81
N VAL A 238 7.98 8.03 19.67
CA VAL A 238 8.71 7.17 20.61
C VAL A 238 10.13 6.95 20.10
N ALA A 239 11.12 7.15 20.96
CA ALA A 239 12.49 6.77 20.64
C ALA A 239 12.61 5.24 20.63
N HIS A 240 12.98 4.65 19.50
CA HIS A 240 13.06 3.20 19.31
C HIS A 240 13.98 2.87 18.12
N HIS A 241 14.32 1.58 18.02
CA HIS A 241 15.19 1.01 17.01
C HIS A 241 14.41 0.04 16.10
N VAL A 242 14.89 -0.13 14.86
CA VAL A 242 14.42 -1.18 13.96
C VAL A 242 15.57 -2.11 13.67
N ILE A 243 15.42 -3.39 14.00
CA ILE A 243 16.48 -4.39 13.84
C ILE A 243 16.07 -5.47 12.87
N CYS A 244 17.06 -6.00 12.15
CA CYS A 244 16.88 -7.15 11.29
C CYS A 244 18.21 -7.83 10.99
N HIS A 245 18.20 -9.14 10.82
CA HIS A 245 19.35 -9.87 10.29
C HIS A 245 19.11 -10.22 8.82
N GLU A 246 20.03 -9.86 7.92
CA GLU A 246 19.78 -10.01 6.48
C GLU A 246 19.54 -11.46 6.04
N VAL A 247 20.15 -12.42 6.76
CA VAL A 247 20.16 -13.86 6.45
C VAL A 247 19.13 -14.67 7.23
N ASP A 248 18.84 -14.30 8.49
CA ASP A 248 17.99 -15.12 9.38
C ASP A 248 17.20 -14.20 10.32
N ARG A 249 16.01 -13.86 9.86
CA ARG A 249 15.08 -12.86 10.43
C ARG A 249 14.18 -13.46 11.51
N SER A 250 14.51 -14.66 11.98
CA SER A 250 13.72 -15.34 12.98
C SER A 250 13.94 -14.70 14.36
N PRO A 251 12.86 -14.46 15.13
CA PRO A 251 12.98 -14.12 16.54
C PRO A 251 13.83 -15.14 17.32
N GLU A 252 13.71 -16.43 16.99
CA GLU A 252 14.46 -17.52 17.61
C GLU A 252 15.97 -17.31 17.51
N ASN A 253 16.47 -16.88 16.35
CA ASN A 253 17.89 -16.59 16.16
C ASN A 253 18.35 -15.36 16.97
N LEU A 254 17.54 -14.30 17.03
CA LEU A 254 17.83 -13.12 17.85
C LEU A 254 18.01 -13.53 19.32
N PHE A 255 17.01 -14.21 19.90
CA PHE A 255 17.02 -14.55 21.32
C PHE A 255 18.06 -15.60 21.67
N ARG A 256 18.36 -16.55 20.77
CA ARG A 256 19.45 -17.49 20.96
C ARG A 256 20.79 -16.75 21.07
N ARG A 257 21.08 -15.85 20.12
CA ARG A 257 22.34 -15.08 20.10
C ARG A 257 22.46 -14.10 21.26
N ALA A 258 21.36 -13.49 21.68
CA ALA A 258 21.34 -12.65 22.87
C ALA A 258 21.57 -13.48 24.15
N GLY A 259 20.98 -14.68 24.23
CA GLY A 259 21.23 -15.62 25.33
C GLY A 259 22.68 -16.08 25.41
N ASP A 260 23.33 -16.32 24.26
CA ASP A 260 24.77 -16.65 24.20
C ASP A 260 25.67 -15.47 24.64
N ALA A 261 25.16 -14.24 24.65
CA ALA A 261 25.88 -13.03 25.03
C ALA A 261 25.66 -12.62 26.50
N LYS A 262 24.82 -13.34 27.25
CA LYS A 262 24.50 -13.12 28.67
C LYS A 262 25.54 -13.79 29.58
#